data_AF-A0A3R8TVC1-F1
#
_entry.id   AF-A0A3R8TVC1-F1
#
_cell.length_a   1.000
_cell.length_b   1.000
_cell.length_c   1.000
_cell.angle_alpha   90.00
_cell.angle_beta   90.00
_cell.angle_gamma   90.00
#
_symmetry.space_group_name_H-M   'P 1'
#
loop_
_entity.id
_entity.type
_entity.pdbx_description
1 polymer ?
#
loop_
_entity_poly.entity_id
_entity_poly.type
_entity_poly.pdbx_seq_one_letter_code
_entity_poly.pdbx_strand_id
1 'polypeptide(L)'
;MSASLPSFRAYVGLGGNLGDVRATFQDALARLADTPGIAVETMSSLYRTRPVDATGPDFLNAVVALQVALGPRELLGVLQGIELAHHRERPYRNAPRTLDLDLLWFGGVVLDRPELTLPHPRMHERAFVLAPLAELMAQRPAAALAEGQNPVLPAAKDIEAYSKNQGIERLNGSNP
;
A
#
# COMPACT_ATOMS: atom_id res chain seq x y z
N MET A 1 -10.84 -31.90 12.51
CA MET A 1 -11.31 -30.78 11.68
C MET A 1 -10.42 -29.60 12.01
N SER A 2 -9.51 -29.19 11.12
CA SER A 2 -8.68 -28.00 11.37
C SER A 2 -9.57 -26.77 11.14
N ALA A 3 -9.80 -25.97 12.17
CA ALA A 3 -10.44 -24.68 11.97
C ALA A 3 -9.54 -23.84 11.05
N SER A 4 -10.08 -23.35 9.95
CA SER A 4 -9.40 -22.31 9.16
C SER A 4 -9.12 -21.15 10.10
N LEU A 5 -7.87 -20.68 10.14
CA LEU A 5 -7.57 -19.43 10.84
C LEU A 5 -8.41 -18.31 10.19
N PRO A 6 -8.89 -17.33 10.97
CA PRO A 6 -9.56 -16.17 10.41
C PRO A 6 -8.57 -15.41 9.53
N SER A 7 -9.01 -15.02 8.33
CA SER A 7 -8.24 -14.17 7.41
C SER A 7 -8.90 -12.81 7.29
N PHE A 8 -8.10 -11.76 7.35
CA PHE A 8 -8.51 -10.37 7.22
C PHE A 8 -7.91 -9.77 5.95
N ARG A 9 -8.65 -8.86 5.34
CA ARG A 9 -8.10 -8.05 4.26
C ARG A 9 -7.19 -6.96 4.82
N ALA A 10 -6.07 -6.74 4.16
CA ALA A 10 -5.20 -5.59 4.40
C ALA A 10 -4.87 -4.89 3.08
N TYR A 11 -4.70 -3.57 3.15
CA TYR A 11 -4.18 -2.76 2.05
C TYR A 11 -2.84 -2.15 2.46
N VAL A 12 -1.83 -2.36 1.63
CA VAL A 12 -0.47 -1.86 1.86
C VAL A 12 -0.07 -0.96 0.70
N GLY A 13 0.38 0.25 1.01
CA GLY A 13 0.97 1.16 0.02
C GLY A 13 2.44 0.83 -0.19
N LEU A 14 2.86 0.75 -1.45
CA LEU A 14 4.26 0.62 -1.85
C LEU A 14 4.75 1.96 -2.39
N GLY A 15 5.93 2.40 -1.99
CA GLY A 15 6.55 3.62 -2.48
C GLY A 15 8.07 3.49 -2.62
N GLY A 16 8.65 4.00 -3.70
CA GLY A 16 10.10 4.00 -3.89
C GLY A 16 10.54 4.94 -5.00
N ASN A 17 11.75 5.47 -4.89
CA ASN A 17 12.35 6.32 -5.93
C ASN A 17 13.85 6.06 -6.16
N LEU A 18 14.48 5.14 -5.43
CA LEU A 18 15.90 4.82 -5.63
C LEU A 18 16.09 3.45 -6.27
N GLY A 19 17.05 3.35 -7.18
CA GLY A 19 17.42 2.09 -7.85
C GLY A 19 16.34 1.58 -8.82
N ASP A 20 16.30 0.26 -9.01
CA ASP A 20 15.25 -0.39 -9.79
C ASP A 20 14.01 -0.63 -8.90
N VAL A 21 13.16 0.40 -8.81
CA VAL A 21 11.97 0.37 -7.96
C VAL A 21 10.97 -0.70 -8.40
N ARG A 22 10.90 -1.02 -9.71
CA ARG A 22 9.99 -2.06 -10.21
C ARG A 22 10.44 -3.45 -9.74
N ALA A 23 11.72 -3.76 -9.91
CA ALA A 23 12.29 -5.00 -9.39
C ALA A 23 12.18 -5.08 -7.86
N THR A 24 12.35 -3.96 -7.16
CA THR A 24 12.18 -3.87 -5.71
C THR A 24 10.74 -4.20 -5.29
N PHE A 25 9.73 -3.70 -6.01
CA PHE A 25 8.34 -4.03 -5.72
C PHE A 25 8.02 -5.50 -6.01
N GLN A 26 8.57 -6.08 -7.08
CA GLN A 26 8.44 -7.51 -7.38
C GLN A 26 8.98 -8.39 -6.25
N ASP A 27 10.19 -8.10 -5.77
CA ASP A 27 10.81 -8.85 -4.69
C ASP A 27 10.02 -8.68 -3.38
N ALA A 28 9.54 -7.47 -3.08
CA ALA A 28 8.69 -7.22 -1.91
C ALA A 28 7.40 -8.04 -1.95
N LEU A 29 6.73 -8.12 -3.11
CA LEU A 29 5.53 -8.95 -3.29
C LEU A 29 5.83 -10.44 -3.15
N ALA A 30 6.96 -10.92 -3.70
CA ALA A 30 7.39 -12.30 -3.54
C ALA A 30 7.63 -12.66 -2.07
N ARG A 31 8.34 -11.80 -1.32
CA ARG A 31 8.56 -11.97 0.12
C ARG A 31 7.28 -11.98 0.93
N LEU A 32 6.30 -11.14 0.56
CA LEU A 32 4.98 -11.15 1.18
C LEU A 32 4.26 -12.47 0.91
N ALA A 33 4.29 -12.97 -0.33
CA ALA A 33 3.66 -14.24 -0.69
C ALA A 33 4.34 -15.45 -0.04
N ASP A 34 5.65 -15.39 0.20
CA ASP A 34 6.42 -16.44 0.89
C ASP A 34 6.25 -16.42 2.41
N THR A 35 5.63 -15.37 2.98
CA THR A 35 5.41 -15.25 4.42
C THR A 35 4.18 -16.05 4.85
N PRO A 36 4.31 -17.02 5.79
CA PRO A 36 3.17 -17.79 6.27
C PRO A 36 2.05 -16.91 6.82
N GLY A 37 0.83 -17.18 6.37
CA GLY A 37 -0.35 -16.41 6.78
C GLY A 37 -0.58 -15.12 5.99
N ILE A 38 0.18 -14.87 4.93
CA ILE A 38 -0.07 -13.78 3.98
C ILE A 38 -0.31 -14.38 2.58
N ALA A 39 -1.36 -13.91 1.91
CA ALA A 39 -1.58 -14.17 0.50
C ALA A 39 -1.76 -12.84 -0.24
N VAL A 40 -0.93 -12.61 -1.26
CA VAL A 40 -1.05 -11.45 -2.15
C VAL A 40 -2.21 -11.69 -3.11
N GLU A 41 -3.25 -10.86 -3.06
CA GLU A 41 -4.40 -11.03 -3.94
C GLU A 41 -4.18 -10.31 -5.28
N THR A 42 -3.82 -9.03 -5.24
CA THR A 42 -3.65 -8.19 -6.44
C THR A 42 -2.94 -6.89 -6.08
N MET A 43 -2.35 -6.24 -7.08
CA MET A 43 -1.72 -4.92 -6.96
C MET A 43 -2.35 -3.94 -7.96
N SER A 44 -2.43 -2.68 -7.60
CA SER A 44 -2.80 -1.60 -8.51
C SER A 44 -1.77 -1.45 -9.63
N SER A 45 -2.11 -0.63 -10.64
CA SER A 45 -1.10 -0.10 -11.55
C SER A 45 -0.04 0.70 -10.77
N LEU A 46 1.09 0.97 -11.43
CA LEU A 46 2.09 1.89 -10.91
C LEU A 46 1.68 3.34 -11.19
N TYR A 47 1.88 4.19 -10.20
CA TYR A 47 1.64 5.63 -10.26
C TYR A 47 2.93 6.39 -10.03
N ARG A 48 3.25 7.33 -10.91
CA ARG A 48 4.39 8.24 -10.76
C ARG A 48 3.96 9.50 -10.03
N THR A 49 4.78 9.94 -9.06
CA THR A 49 4.60 11.23 -8.39
C THR A 49 5.91 11.96 -8.21
N ARG A 50 5.89 13.29 -8.37
CA ARG A 50 7.04 14.13 -8.04
C ARG A 50 7.33 14.10 -6.54
N PRO A 51 8.61 14.21 -6.14
CA PRO A 51 8.97 14.39 -4.74
C PRO A 51 8.34 15.67 -4.17
N VAL A 52 7.73 15.56 -2.99
CA VAL A 52 7.24 16.71 -2.21
C VAL A 52 8.09 16.81 -0.96
N ASP A 53 8.75 17.95 -0.76
CA ASP A 53 9.72 18.17 0.32
C ASP A 53 10.80 17.08 0.39
N ALA A 54 11.19 16.56 -0.76
CA ALA A 54 12.19 15.53 -0.95
C ALA A 54 13.01 15.81 -2.21
N THR A 55 14.24 15.34 -2.25
CA THR A 55 15.15 15.46 -3.40
C THR A 55 15.16 14.16 -4.21
N GLY A 56 15.67 14.20 -5.44
CA GLY A 56 15.87 12.99 -6.26
C GLY A 56 14.79 12.78 -7.33
N PRO A 57 14.75 11.58 -7.93
CA PRO A 57 13.81 11.28 -9.01
C PRO A 57 12.39 11.08 -8.49
N ASP A 58 11.44 11.05 -9.42
CA ASP A 58 10.04 10.75 -9.16
C ASP A 58 9.85 9.41 -8.46
N PHE A 59 8.88 9.35 -7.55
CA PHE A 59 8.46 8.12 -6.90
C PHE A 59 7.58 7.29 -7.82
N LEU A 60 7.74 5.97 -7.74
CA LEU A 60 6.69 5.03 -8.10
C LEU A 60 5.92 4.65 -6.84
N ASN A 61 4.60 4.58 -6.97
CA ASN A 61 3.69 4.19 -5.93
C ASN A 61 2.72 3.12 -6.46
N ALA A 62 2.32 2.22 -5.58
CA ALA A 62 1.26 1.24 -5.85
C ALA A 62 0.54 0.92 -4.54
N VAL A 63 -0.59 0.22 -4.64
CA VAL A 63 -1.24 -0.39 -3.49
C VAL A 63 -1.41 -1.88 -3.78
N VAL A 64 -1.21 -2.71 -2.77
CA VAL A 64 -1.47 -4.16 -2.83
C VAL A 64 -2.58 -4.53 -1.85
N ALA A 65 -3.46 -5.43 -2.29
CA ALA A 65 -4.46 -6.07 -1.46
C ALA A 65 -3.96 -7.44 -1.00
N LEU A 66 -4.06 -7.70 0.31
CA LEU A 66 -3.60 -8.92 0.95
C LEU A 66 -4.75 -9.62 1.68
N GLN A 67 -4.69 -10.94 1.76
CA GLN A 67 -5.37 -11.75 2.77
C GLN A 67 -4.36 -12.14 3.84
N VAL A 68 -4.69 -11.88 5.10
CA VAL A 68 -3.75 -11.94 6.21
C VAL A 68 -4.38 -12.64 7.40
N ALA A 69 -3.76 -13.73 7.85
CA ALA A 69 -4.12 -14.45 9.08
C ALA A 69 -3.31 -13.99 10.31
N LEU A 70 -2.41 -13.01 10.12
CA LEU A 70 -1.63 -12.35 11.16
C LEU A 70 -2.39 -11.15 11.76
N GLY A 71 -2.04 -10.74 12.98
CA GLY A 71 -2.50 -9.49 13.56
C GLY A 71 -1.85 -8.25 12.89
N PRO A 72 -2.43 -7.04 13.03
CA PRO A 72 -1.93 -5.83 12.38
C PRO A 72 -0.50 -5.45 12.80
N ARG A 73 -0.11 -5.72 14.05
CA ARG A 73 1.25 -5.47 14.55
C ARG A 73 2.28 -6.46 13.97
N GLU A 74 1.87 -7.71 13.79
CA GLU A 74 2.72 -8.75 13.18
C GLU A 74 2.94 -8.45 11.70
N LEU A 75 1.87 -8.08 10.99
CA LEU A 75 1.96 -7.61 9.60
C LEU A 75 2.89 -6.41 9.50
N LEU A 76 2.75 -5.40 10.37
CA LEU A 76 3.66 -4.25 10.40
C LEU A 76 5.13 -4.67 10.55
N GLY A 77 5.41 -5.63 11.43
CA GLY A 77 6.77 -6.18 11.60
C GLY A 77 7.31 -6.84 10.34
N VAL A 78 6.48 -7.60 9.61
CA VAL A 78 6.82 -8.19 8.31
C VAL A 78 7.17 -7.10 7.29
N LEU A 79 6.33 -6.06 7.18
CA LEU A 79 6.56 -4.94 6.25
C LEU A 79 7.89 -4.23 6.55
N GLN A 80 8.15 -3.92 7.82
CA GLN A 80 9.41 -3.29 8.25
C GLN A 80 10.63 -4.18 7.98
N GLY A 81 10.50 -5.50 8.16
CA GLY A 81 11.55 -6.45 7.83
C GLY A 81 11.90 -6.46 6.34
N ILE A 82 10.89 -6.39 5.47
CA ILE A 82 11.09 -6.31 4.01
C ILE A 82 11.75 -4.97 3.63
N GLU A 83 11.33 -3.85 4.20
CA GLU A 83 11.98 -2.55 3.98
C GLU A 83 13.46 -2.57 4.35
N LEU A 84 13.80 -3.17 5.49
CA LEU A 84 15.17 -3.29 5.95
C LEU A 84 16.01 -4.15 4.99
N ALA A 85 15.45 -5.25 4.48
CA ALA A 85 16.10 -6.10 3.49
C ALA A 85 16.38 -5.36 2.16
N HIS A 86 15.60 -4.33 1.85
CA HIS A 86 15.82 -3.43 0.71
C HIS A 86 16.64 -2.18 1.07
N HIS A 87 17.34 -2.19 2.21
CA HIS A 87 18.23 -1.09 2.63
C HIS A 87 17.52 0.26 2.75
N ARG A 88 16.27 0.27 3.23
CA ARG A 88 15.58 1.52 3.51
C ARG A 88 16.29 2.30 4.62
N GLU A 89 16.72 3.52 4.29
CA GLU A 89 17.28 4.46 5.26
C GLU A 89 16.31 5.62 5.56
N ARG A 90 16.40 6.20 6.77
CA ARG A 90 15.55 7.32 7.21
C ARG A 90 16.38 8.47 7.81
N PRO A 91 17.38 9.03 7.10
CA PRO A 91 18.27 10.06 7.65
C PRO A 91 17.53 11.38 7.96
N TYR A 92 16.41 11.64 7.29
CA TYR A 92 15.54 12.79 7.51
C TYR A 92 14.12 12.49 7.02
N ARG A 93 13.18 13.38 7.35
CA ARG A 93 11.78 13.26 6.93
C ARG A 93 11.68 13.30 5.40
N ASN A 94 10.92 12.37 4.82
CA ASN A 94 10.72 12.21 3.37
C ASN A 94 11.98 11.87 2.56
N ALA A 95 13.04 11.36 3.21
CA ALA A 95 14.23 10.92 2.50
C ALA A 95 13.90 9.99 1.31
N PRO A 96 14.67 10.08 0.21
CA PRO A 96 14.61 9.13 -0.89
C PRO A 96 14.77 7.70 -0.36
N ARG A 97 14.07 6.76 -0.99
CA ARG A 97 14.00 5.38 -0.49
C ARG A 97 13.91 4.39 -1.63
N THR A 98 14.54 3.24 -1.39
CA THR A 98 14.40 2.03 -2.21
C THR A 98 12.98 1.48 -2.12
N LEU A 99 12.47 1.36 -0.88
CA LEU A 99 11.14 0.83 -0.59
C LEU A 99 10.52 1.47 0.66
N ASP A 100 9.21 1.63 0.63
CA ASP A 100 8.32 2.10 1.68
C ASP A 100 7.06 1.23 1.63
N LEU A 101 6.71 0.59 2.74
CA LEU A 101 5.55 -0.27 2.90
C LEU A 101 4.67 0.26 4.03
N ASP A 102 3.67 1.05 3.65
CA ASP A 102 2.71 1.65 4.60
C ASP A 102 1.49 0.73 4.77
N LEU A 103 1.22 0.24 5.99
CA LEU A 103 -0.05 -0.44 6.28
C LEU A 103 -1.19 0.58 6.32
N LEU A 104 -2.04 0.60 5.29
CA LEU A 104 -3.07 1.63 5.10
C LEU A 104 -4.36 1.29 5.85
N TRP A 105 -4.78 0.04 5.78
CA TRP A 105 -6.04 -0.43 6.33
C TRP A 105 -5.96 -1.92 6.63
N PHE A 106 -6.62 -2.37 7.69
CA PHE A 106 -6.62 -3.78 8.11
C PHE A 106 -7.98 -4.15 8.73
N GLY A 107 -8.73 -5.06 8.11
CA GLY A 107 -9.88 -5.75 8.69
C GLY A 107 -10.93 -4.87 9.42
N GLY A 108 -11.07 -3.59 9.07
CA GLY A 108 -11.96 -2.64 9.77
C GLY A 108 -11.45 -2.20 11.15
N VAL A 109 -10.24 -2.58 11.53
CA VAL A 109 -9.62 -2.22 12.80
C VAL A 109 -9.38 -0.72 12.86
N VAL A 110 -9.84 -0.12 13.97
CA VAL A 110 -9.47 1.23 14.38
C VAL A 110 -8.47 1.12 15.51
N LEU A 111 -7.27 1.67 15.31
CA LEU A 111 -6.18 1.64 16.27
C LEU A 111 -5.53 3.01 16.35
N ASP A 112 -5.29 3.49 17.56
CA ASP A 112 -4.54 4.73 17.80
C ASP A 112 -3.46 4.45 18.85
N ARG A 113 -2.28 4.05 18.36
CA ARG A 113 -1.11 3.72 19.19
C ARG A 113 0.13 4.38 18.59
N PRO A 114 1.12 4.77 19.41
CA PRO A 114 2.35 5.39 18.92
C PRO A 114 3.07 4.60 17.83
N GLU A 115 3.04 3.27 17.90
CA GLU A 115 3.67 2.38 16.94
C GLU A 115 2.84 2.10 15.69
N LEU A 116 1.52 2.28 15.74
CA LEU A 116 0.60 1.97 14.64
C LEU A 116 -0.75 2.65 14.81
N THR A 117 -1.11 3.49 13.85
CA THR A 117 -2.44 4.10 13.72
C THR A 117 -3.15 3.51 12.49
N LEU A 118 -4.38 3.01 12.68
CA LEU A 118 -5.22 2.43 11.63
C LEU A 118 -6.64 3.00 11.68
N PRO A 119 -7.25 3.30 10.50
CA PRO A 119 -6.62 3.40 9.19
C PRO A 119 -5.48 4.42 9.18
N HIS A 120 -4.53 4.28 8.25
CA HIS A 120 -3.35 5.14 8.23
C HIS A 120 -3.78 6.62 8.18
N PRO A 121 -3.31 7.46 9.10
CA PRO A 121 -3.94 8.75 9.41
C PRO A 121 -3.96 9.71 8.21
N ARG A 122 -3.00 9.59 7.29
CA ARG A 122 -2.90 10.45 6.09
C ARG A 122 -3.34 9.76 4.80
N MET A 123 -3.92 8.55 4.85
CA MET A 123 -4.28 7.84 3.61
C MET A 123 -5.31 8.60 2.77
N HIS A 124 -6.17 9.39 3.43
CA HIS A 124 -7.24 10.17 2.79
C HIS A 124 -6.77 11.51 2.19
N GLU A 125 -5.51 11.90 2.43
CA GLU A 125 -4.95 13.17 1.96
C GLU A 125 -4.04 12.97 0.71
N ARG A 126 -3.68 11.72 0.41
CA ARG A 126 -2.61 11.37 -0.52
C ARG A 126 -3.19 10.77 -1.79
N ALA A 127 -3.12 11.49 -2.90
CA ALA A 127 -3.67 11.02 -4.17
C ALA A 127 -2.97 9.75 -4.66
N PHE A 128 -1.66 9.62 -4.42
CA PHE A 128 -0.88 8.42 -4.75
C PHE A 128 -1.20 7.19 -3.89
N VAL A 129 -2.05 7.34 -2.87
CA VAL A 129 -2.66 6.23 -2.14
C VAL A 129 -4.09 6.00 -2.64
N LEU A 130 -4.88 7.07 -2.72
CA LEU A 130 -6.30 6.99 -3.07
C LEU A 130 -6.55 6.49 -4.49
N ALA A 131 -5.80 6.98 -5.48
CA ALA A 131 -5.99 6.57 -6.87
C ALA A 131 -5.70 5.08 -7.11
N PRO A 132 -4.54 4.52 -6.70
CA PRO A 132 -4.28 3.09 -6.84
C PRO A 132 -5.25 2.22 -6.01
N LEU A 133 -5.63 2.66 -4.80
CA LEU A 133 -6.59 1.92 -3.98
C LEU A 133 -8.00 1.90 -4.60
N ALA A 134 -8.46 3.03 -5.14
CA ALA A 134 -9.73 3.11 -5.86
C ALA A 134 -9.72 2.25 -7.12
N GLU A 135 -8.61 2.23 -7.87
CA GLU A 135 -8.42 1.34 -9.01
C GLU A 135 -8.62 -0.13 -8.61
N LEU A 136 -7.94 -0.57 -7.54
CA LEU A 136 -8.05 -1.94 -7.03
C LEU A 136 -9.47 -2.30 -6.60
N MET A 137 -10.16 -1.39 -5.91
CA MET A 137 -11.52 -1.62 -5.46
C MET A 137 -12.51 -1.68 -6.63
N ALA A 138 -12.32 -0.87 -7.67
CA ALA A 138 -13.16 -0.87 -8.86
C ALA A 138 -13.02 -2.12 -9.73
N GLN A 139 -11.87 -2.79 -9.70
CA GLN A 139 -11.64 -4.05 -10.42
C GLN A 139 -12.37 -5.25 -9.80
N ARG A 140 -13.04 -5.06 -8.65
CA ARG A 140 -13.70 -6.15 -7.93
C ARG A 140 -15.23 -6.11 -8.06
N PRO A 141 -15.88 -7.29 -8.12
CA PRO A 141 -17.33 -7.36 -8.08
C PRO A 141 -17.84 -6.82 -6.73
N ALA A 142 -18.96 -6.09 -6.76
CA ALA A 142 -19.54 -5.44 -5.58
C ALA A 142 -19.77 -6.39 -4.39
N ALA A 143 -20.02 -7.69 -4.65
CA ALA A 143 -20.16 -8.71 -3.61
C ALA A 143 -18.88 -8.95 -2.77
N ALA A 144 -17.69 -8.66 -3.33
CA ALA A 144 -16.41 -8.72 -2.61
C ALA A 144 -16.09 -7.42 -1.83
N LEU A 145 -16.98 -6.42 -1.93
CA LEU A 145 -16.90 -5.13 -1.27
C LEU A 145 -17.93 -5.01 -0.13
N ALA A 146 -18.16 -6.10 0.61
CA ALA A 146 -19.08 -6.09 1.74
C ALA A 146 -18.75 -4.96 2.72
N GLU A 147 -19.79 -4.35 3.28
CA GLU A 147 -19.69 -3.21 4.20
C GLU A 147 -18.81 -3.56 5.41
N GLY A 148 -17.90 -2.66 5.78
CA GLY A 148 -16.91 -2.88 6.85
C GLY A 148 -15.69 -3.74 6.47
N GLN A 149 -15.66 -4.37 5.29
CA GLN A 149 -14.50 -5.16 4.83
C GLN A 149 -13.51 -4.39 3.96
N ASN A 150 -13.78 -3.11 3.68
CA ASN A 150 -12.93 -2.24 2.86
C ASN A 150 -12.93 -0.82 3.43
N PRO A 151 -11.89 -0.02 3.17
CA PRO A 151 -11.88 1.39 3.55
C PRO A 151 -12.97 2.17 2.80
N VAL A 152 -13.54 3.16 3.46
CA VAL A 152 -14.39 4.15 2.81
C VAL A 152 -13.50 5.14 2.07
N LEU A 153 -13.73 5.28 0.76
CA LEU A 153 -12.99 6.22 -0.08
C LEU A 153 -13.83 7.46 -0.40
N PRO A 154 -13.20 8.61 -0.70
CA PRO A 154 -13.87 9.75 -1.31
C PRO A 154 -14.54 9.38 -2.64
N ALA A 155 -15.45 10.23 -3.13
CA ALA A 155 -16.07 9.98 -4.43
C ALA A 155 -15.02 9.98 -5.54
N ALA A 156 -15.23 9.18 -6.59
CA ALA A 156 -14.26 9.03 -7.68
C ALA A 156 -13.85 10.37 -8.33
N LYS A 157 -14.79 11.31 -8.47
CA LYS A 157 -14.53 12.67 -8.96
C LYS A 157 -13.55 13.46 -8.09
N ASP A 158 -13.60 13.25 -6.77
CA ASP A 158 -12.74 13.95 -5.81
C ASP A 158 -11.34 13.33 -5.85
N ILE A 159 -11.25 12.01 -5.96
CA ILE A 159 -9.97 11.30 -6.18
C ILE A 159 -9.31 11.75 -7.49
N GLU A 160 -10.07 11.91 -8.57
CA GLU A 160 -9.56 12.43 -9.84
C GLU A 160 -9.07 13.88 -9.70
N ALA A 161 -9.83 14.74 -9.01
CA ALA A 161 -9.43 16.11 -8.74
C ALA A 161 -8.13 16.17 -7.90
N TYR A 162 -8.01 15.35 -6.86
CA TYR A 162 -6.79 15.24 -6.07
C TYR A 162 -5.61 14.76 -6.90
N SER A 163 -5.84 13.78 -7.78
CA SER A 163 -4.82 13.23 -8.67
C SER A 163 -4.25 14.30 -9.60
N LYS A 164 -5.12 15.11 -10.20
CA LYS A 164 -4.74 16.26 -11.04
C LYS A 164 -3.98 17.31 -10.24
N ASN A 165 -4.48 17.68 -9.07
CA ASN A 165 -3.87 18.72 -8.22
C ASN A 165 -2.48 18.31 -7.70
N GLN A 166 -2.28 17.03 -7.37
CA GLN A 166 -1.00 16.50 -6.90
C GLN A 166 -0.09 16.03 -8.05
N GLY A 167 -0.54 16.15 -9.30
CA GLY A 167 0.24 15.81 -10.49
C GLY A 167 0.65 14.34 -10.56
N ILE A 168 -0.21 13.43 -10.09
CA ILE A 168 0.08 11.98 -10.13
C ILE A 168 -0.28 11.42 -11.51
N GLU A 169 0.55 10.51 -12.01
CA GLU A 169 0.39 9.93 -13.34
C GLU A 169 0.29 8.40 -13.22
N ARG A 170 -0.80 7.80 -13.71
CA ARG A 170 -0.88 6.35 -13.84
C ARG A 170 0.00 5.91 -15.01
N LEU A 171 0.90 4.96 -14.78
CA LEU A 171 1.76 4.42 -15.82
C LEU A 171 1.05 3.29 -16.55
N ASN A 172 0.87 3.46 -17.87
CA ASN A 172 0.34 2.42 -18.74
C ASN A 172 1.43 1.35 -18.95
N GLY A 173 1.35 0.28 -18.19
CA GLY A 173 2.21 -0.90 -18.32
C GLY A 173 1.67 -2.00 -17.42
N SER A 174 1.86 -3.25 -17.83
CA SER A 174 1.50 -4.44 -17.05
C SER A 174 2.00 -4.27 -15.62
N ASN A 175 1.20 -4.70 -14.64
CA ASN A 175 1.71 -4.91 -13.29
C ASN A 175 3.02 -5.72 -13.38
N PRO A 176 4.03 -5.36 -12.57
CA PRO A 176 5.24 -6.15 -12.46
C PRO A 176 4.98 -7.64 -12.27
#